data_AF-A0AAV1F3K1-F1
#
_entry.id   AF-A0AAV1F3K1-F1
#
_cell.length_a   1.000
_cell.length_b   1.000
_cell.length_c   1.000
_cell.angle_alpha   90.00
_cell.angle_beta   90.00
_cell.angle_gamma   90.00
#
_symmetry.space_group_name_H-M   'P 1'
#
loop_
_entity.id
_entity.type
_entity.pdbx_description
1 polymer ?
#
loop_
_entity_poly.entity_id
_entity_poly.type
_entity_poly.pdbx_seq_one_letter_code
_entity_poly.pdbx_strand_id
1 'polypeptide(L)'
;MTDLLLLEEYAKVRRERDLLMESDEWLISRFRLPRHVLMDLCHNLDAYLRRNTRRSNPSPVQVLTTKGVLATGTFQREIGDRAGVSQPTMSRVMPDMLAAIKSLSRNYIQFP
;
A
#
# COMPACT_ATOMS: atom_id res chain seq x y z
N MET A 1 12.90 16.13 27.54
CA MET A 1 11.42 16.10 27.52
C MET A 1 10.83 16.43 26.14
N THR A 2 11.59 17.02 25.22
CA THR A 2 11.21 17.35 23.83
C THR A 2 11.24 16.15 22.86
N ASP A 3 12.04 15.12 23.14
CA ASP A 3 12.25 13.98 22.24
C ASP A 3 11.08 12.98 22.23
N LEU A 4 10.41 12.81 23.38
CA LEU A 4 9.23 11.95 23.50
C LEU A 4 8.02 12.51 22.74
N LEU A 5 7.83 13.83 22.79
CA LEU A 5 6.72 14.52 22.11
C LEU A 5 6.91 14.52 20.59
N LEU A 6 8.15 14.64 20.11
CA LEU A 6 8.49 14.46 18.70
C LEU A 6 8.20 13.02 18.27
N LEU A 7 8.65 12.02 19.02
CA LEU A 7 8.39 10.61 18.69
C LEU A 7 6.88 10.28 18.73
N GLU A 8 6.12 10.86 19.66
CA GLU A 8 4.66 10.75 19.70
C GLU A 8 3.99 11.47 18.52
N GLU A 9 4.46 12.65 18.11
CA GLU A 9 3.98 13.32 16.89
C GLU A 9 4.31 12.51 15.63
N TYR A 10 5.53 11.99 15.51
CA TYR A 10 5.94 11.12 14.41
C TYR A 10 5.11 9.82 14.37
N ALA A 11 4.79 9.24 15.54
CA ALA A 11 3.93 8.08 15.65
C ALA A 11 2.45 8.42 15.38
N LYS A 12 2.00 9.62 15.76
CA LYS A 12 0.64 10.13 15.52
C LYS A 12 0.41 10.46 14.04
N VAL A 13 1.35 11.12 13.38
CA VAL A 13 1.37 11.35 11.92
C VAL A 13 1.45 10.03 11.13
N ARG A 14 2.07 8.99 11.71
CA ARG A 14 2.09 7.63 11.15
C ARG A 14 0.77 6.88 11.39
N ARG A 15 0.06 7.14 12.49
CA ARG A 15 -1.30 6.63 12.78
C ARG A 15 -2.39 7.34 11.96
N GLU A 16 -2.26 8.65 11.73
CA GLU A 16 -3.17 9.46 10.89
C GLU A 16 -3.12 9.09 9.40
N ARG A 17 -2.17 8.23 8.98
CA ARG A 17 -2.01 7.78 7.59
C ARG A 17 -2.13 6.26 7.41
N ASP A 18 -2.78 5.59 8.36
CA ASP A 18 -3.15 4.19 8.17
C ASP A 18 -4.44 4.11 7.36
N LEU A 19 -4.29 4.00 6.04
CA LEU A 19 -5.39 3.90 5.08
C LEU A 19 -6.38 2.76 5.44
N LEU A 20 -5.97 1.76 6.22
CA LEU A 20 -6.83 0.66 6.66
C LEU A 20 -7.81 1.02 7.79
N MET A 21 -7.59 2.15 8.48
CA MET A 21 -8.50 2.66 9.51
C MET A 21 -9.75 3.35 8.93
N GLU A 22 -9.75 3.62 7.62
CA GLU A 22 -10.91 4.16 6.92
C GLU A 22 -12.09 3.17 6.93
N SER A 23 -13.31 3.69 6.70
CA SER A 23 -14.52 2.86 6.67
C SER A 23 -14.47 1.81 5.57
N ASP A 24 -15.19 0.69 5.75
CA ASP A 24 -15.22 -0.37 4.74
C ASP A 24 -15.80 0.12 3.40
N GLU A 25 -16.80 1.01 3.44
CA GLU A 25 -17.39 1.65 2.26
C GLU A 25 -16.34 2.49 1.52
N TRP A 26 -15.52 3.24 2.27
CA TRP A 26 -14.45 4.03 1.68
C TRP A 26 -13.37 3.13 1.06
N LEU A 27 -12.97 2.07 1.76
CA LEU A 27 -11.99 1.09 1.28
C LEU A 27 -12.45 0.41 -0.01
N ILE A 28 -13.71 -0.03 -0.08
CA ILE A 28 -14.30 -0.61 -1.28
C ILE A 28 -14.38 0.44 -2.40
N SER A 29 -14.76 1.68 -2.07
CA SER A 29 -14.81 2.78 -3.03
C SER A 29 -13.44 3.15 -3.62
N ARG A 30 -12.35 3.00 -2.85
CA ARG A 30 -11.01 3.40 -3.30
C ARG A 30 -10.17 2.24 -3.85
N PHE A 31 -10.28 1.06 -3.25
CA PHE A 31 -9.42 -0.10 -3.55
C PHE A 31 -10.18 -1.27 -4.19
N ARG A 32 -11.51 -1.20 -4.27
CA ARG A 32 -12.40 -2.24 -4.84
C ARG A 32 -12.30 -3.58 -4.12
N LEU A 33 -11.83 -3.58 -2.88
CA LEU A 33 -11.64 -4.76 -2.04
C LEU A 33 -12.03 -4.43 -0.59
N PRO A 34 -12.59 -5.40 0.16
CA PRO A 34 -12.87 -5.23 1.59
C PRO A 34 -11.57 -5.27 2.43
N ARG A 35 -11.61 -4.72 3.66
CA ARG A 35 -10.43 -4.59 4.54
C ARG A 35 -9.64 -5.88 4.72
N HIS A 36 -10.32 -7.00 5.02
CA HIS A 36 -9.64 -8.27 5.26
C HIS A 36 -8.84 -8.73 4.02
N VAL A 37 -9.38 -8.58 2.81
CA VAL A 37 -8.65 -8.92 1.57
C VAL A 37 -7.47 -7.97 1.35
N LEU A 38 -7.58 -6.69 1.71
CA LEU A 38 -6.46 -5.74 1.64
C LEU A 38 -5.34 -6.13 2.60
N MET A 39 -5.68 -6.59 3.81
CA MET A 39 -4.71 -7.10 4.79
C MET A 39 -4.03 -8.37 4.29
N ASP A 40 -4.80 -9.32 3.77
CA ASP A 40 -4.27 -10.56 3.18
C ASP A 40 -3.37 -10.28 1.98
N LEU A 41 -3.74 -9.33 1.13
CA LEU A 41 -2.91 -8.90 0.00
C LEU A 41 -1.58 -8.32 0.48
N CYS A 42 -1.58 -7.46 1.50
CA CYS A 42 -0.36 -6.94 2.10
C CYS A 42 0.54 -8.07 2.63
N HIS A 43 -0.04 -9.03 3.34
CA HIS A 43 0.69 -10.18 3.88
C HIS A 43 1.30 -11.06 2.77
N ASN A 44 0.51 -11.40 1.75
CA ASN A 44 0.94 -12.24 0.65
C ASN A 44 2.05 -11.59 -0.17
N LEU A 45 1.97 -10.27 -0.40
CA LEU A 45 2.96 -9.54 -1.17
C LEU A 45 4.28 -9.33 -0.41
N ASP A 46 4.25 -9.25 0.91
CA ASP A 46 5.47 -9.09 1.74
C ASP A 46 6.51 -10.17 1.43
N ALA A 47 6.09 -11.43 1.24
CA ALA A 47 6.97 -12.53 0.89
C ALA A 47 7.67 -12.39 -0.48
N TYR A 48 7.01 -11.77 -1.46
CA TYR A 48 7.58 -11.55 -2.80
C TYR A 48 8.50 -10.34 -2.84
N LEU A 49 8.14 -9.28 -2.10
CA LEU A 49 8.87 -8.02 -2.11
C LEU A 49 10.15 -8.09 -1.26
N ARG A 50 10.14 -8.91 -0.20
CA ARG A 50 11.34 -9.28 0.59
C ARG A 50 12.43 -9.94 -0.25
N ARG A 51 12.05 -10.76 -1.23
CA ARG A 51 13.02 -11.47 -2.09
C ARG A 51 13.72 -10.52 -3.06
N ASN A 52 13.07 -9.45 -3.48
CA ASN A 52 13.61 -8.51 -4.48
C ASN A 52 14.48 -7.41 -3.88
N THR A 53 14.32 -7.08 -2.59
CA THR A 53 15.01 -5.93 -1.98
C THR A 53 15.76 -6.34 -0.70
N ARG A 54 17.10 -6.39 -0.76
CA ARG A 54 17.94 -6.61 0.44
C ARG A 54 17.97 -5.43 1.43
N ARG A 55 17.26 -4.32 1.15
CA ARG A 55 17.38 -3.06 1.93
C ARG A 55 16.08 -2.34 2.27
N SER A 56 14.90 -2.72 1.75
CA SER A 56 13.65 -2.01 2.08
C SER A 56 12.42 -2.81 1.67
N ASN A 57 11.79 -3.51 2.63
CA ASN A 57 10.48 -4.11 2.40
C ASN A 57 9.46 -2.99 2.11
N PRO A 58 8.61 -3.15 1.09
CA PRO A 58 7.55 -2.19 0.83
C PRO A 58 6.60 -2.13 2.02
N SER A 59 6.28 -0.92 2.47
CA SER A 59 5.33 -0.75 3.55
C SER A 59 3.92 -1.11 3.08
N PRO A 60 3.02 -1.56 3.97
CA PRO A 60 1.61 -1.74 3.65
C PRO A 60 0.99 -0.52 2.96
N VAL A 61 1.45 0.67 3.31
CA VAL A 61 1.07 1.92 2.64
C VAL A 61 1.41 1.88 1.15
N GLN A 62 2.61 1.47 0.74
CA GLN A 62 2.98 1.37 -0.68
C GLN A 62 2.15 0.33 -1.42
N VAL A 63 1.77 -0.77 -0.76
CA VAL A 63 0.86 -1.79 -1.30
C VAL A 63 -0.50 -1.17 -1.61
N LEU A 64 -1.12 -0.52 -0.62
CA LEU A 64 -2.44 0.09 -0.73
C LEU A 64 -2.44 1.24 -1.75
N THR A 65 -1.41 2.08 -1.72
CA THR A 65 -1.26 3.20 -2.66
C THR A 65 -1.15 2.68 -4.10
N THR A 66 -0.36 1.63 -4.34
CA THR A 66 -0.26 0.99 -5.67
C THR A 66 -1.58 0.37 -6.10
N LYS A 67 -2.25 -0.36 -5.18
CA LYS A 67 -3.55 -0.96 -5.45
C LYS A 67 -4.59 0.10 -5.81
N GLY A 68 -4.60 1.25 -5.12
CA GLY A 68 -5.56 2.31 -5.41
C GLY A 68 -5.31 3.00 -6.76
N VAL A 69 -4.06 3.13 -7.21
CA VAL A 69 -3.76 3.53 -8.61
C VAL A 69 -4.42 2.56 -9.58
N LEU A 70 -4.20 1.25 -9.39
CA LEU A 70 -4.74 0.22 -10.29
C LEU A 70 -6.26 0.12 -10.24
N ALA A 71 -6.86 0.33 -9.07
CA ALA A 71 -8.29 0.19 -8.86
C ALA A 71 -9.10 1.36 -9.42
N THR A 72 -8.54 2.57 -9.46
CA THR A 72 -9.26 3.77 -9.91
C THR A 72 -8.69 4.44 -11.15
N GLY A 73 -7.53 4.02 -11.64
CA GLY A 73 -6.84 4.69 -12.76
C GLY A 73 -6.37 6.12 -12.46
N THR A 74 -6.24 6.48 -11.17
CA THR A 74 -5.78 7.82 -10.72
C THR A 74 -4.27 8.00 -10.91
N PHE A 75 -3.79 9.23 -10.83
CA PHE A 75 -2.35 9.51 -10.83
C PHE A 75 -1.68 9.07 -9.53
N GLN A 76 -0.43 8.62 -9.63
CA GLN A 76 0.41 8.23 -8.49
C GLN A 76 0.50 9.33 -7.41
N ARG A 77 0.53 10.61 -7.84
CA ARG A 77 0.63 11.77 -6.96
C ARG A 77 -0.60 11.92 -6.07
N GLU A 78 -1.81 11.87 -6.65
CA GLU A 78 -3.05 12.09 -5.91
C GLU A 78 -3.25 11.10 -4.76
N ILE A 79 -2.90 9.83 -4.98
CA ILE A 79 -3.02 8.81 -3.95
C ILE A 79 -1.81 8.78 -3.01
N GLY A 80 -0.61 9.09 -3.52
CA GLY A 80 0.61 9.21 -2.74
C GLY A 80 0.54 10.33 -1.72
N ASP A 81 -0.02 11.48 -2.07
CA ASP A 81 -0.17 12.63 -1.18
C ASP A 81 -1.02 12.27 0.05
N ARG A 82 -2.12 11.53 -0.14
CA ARG A 82 -2.97 11.02 0.96
C ARG A 82 -2.24 10.00 1.83
N ALA A 83 -1.42 9.17 1.21
CA ALA A 83 -0.67 8.11 1.88
C ALA A 83 0.65 8.60 2.52
N GLY A 84 1.04 9.86 2.30
CA GLY A 84 2.36 10.37 2.69
C GLY A 84 3.52 9.75 1.91
N VAL A 85 3.27 9.22 0.71
CA VAL A 85 4.28 8.61 -0.16
C VAL A 85 4.55 9.53 -1.34
N SER A 86 5.81 9.97 -1.48
CA SER A 86 6.19 10.82 -2.60
C SER A 86 6.06 10.09 -3.94
N GLN A 87 5.70 10.83 -5.00
CA GLN A 87 5.59 10.26 -6.35
C GLN A 87 6.87 9.54 -6.83
N PRO A 88 8.11 10.05 -6.58
CA PRO A 88 9.32 9.31 -6.93
C PRO A 88 9.48 7.99 -6.18
N THR A 89 8.96 7.89 -4.96
CA THR A 89 8.94 6.63 -4.19
C THR A 89 7.95 5.64 -4.81
N MET A 90 6.75 6.11 -5.16
CA MET A 90 5.76 5.30 -5.86
C MET A 90 6.30 4.77 -7.20
N SER A 91 6.91 5.65 -8.00
CA SER A 91 7.49 5.27 -9.29
C SER A 91 8.54 4.17 -9.17
N ARG A 92 9.39 4.22 -8.14
CA ARG A 92 10.41 3.19 -7.87
C ARG A 92 9.83 1.86 -7.43
N VAL A 93 8.79 1.88 -6.59
CA VAL A 93 8.23 0.65 -5.98
C VAL A 93 7.20 -0.04 -6.88
N MET A 94 6.53 0.71 -7.75
CA MET A 94 5.43 0.19 -8.57
C MET A 94 5.81 -0.97 -9.49
N PRO A 95 6.96 -1.00 -10.20
CA PRO A 95 7.34 -2.15 -11.02
C PRO A 95 7.47 -3.45 -10.22
N ASP A 96 8.11 -3.40 -9.06
CA ASP A 96 8.28 -4.56 -8.17
C ASP A 96 6.92 -5.05 -7.64
N MET A 97 6.06 -4.12 -7.26
CA MET A 97 4.68 -4.41 -6.83
C MET A 97 3.88 -5.10 -7.93
N LEU A 98 3.95 -4.60 -9.17
CA LEU A 98 3.26 -5.19 -10.31
C LEU A 98 3.78 -6.59 -10.64
N ALA A 99 5.10 -6.81 -10.55
CA ALA A 99 5.70 -8.13 -10.72
C ALA A 99 5.21 -9.12 -9.64
N ALA A 100 5.14 -8.68 -8.39
CA ALA A 100 4.62 -9.49 -7.29
C ALA A 100 3.12 -9.82 -7.47
N ILE A 101 2.30 -8.83 -7.84
CA ILE A 101 0.86 -9.04 -8.15
C ILE A 101 0.70 -10.03 -9.31
N LYS A 102 1.47 -9.88 -10.39
CA LYS A 102 1.46 -10.80 -11.54
C LYS A 102 1.86 -12.23 -11.14
N SER A 103 2.74 -12.38 -10.16
CA SER A 103 3.13 -13.69 -9.65
C SER A 103 2.00 -14.35 -8.86
N LEU A 104 1.22 -13.55 -8.13
CA LEU A 104 0.03 -14.01 -7.39
C LEU A 104 -1.20 -14.23 -8.27
N SER A 105 -1.34 -13.51 -9.39
CA SER A 105 -2.58 -13.48 -10.17
C SER A 105 -3.04 -14.86 -10.64
N ARG A 106 -2.10 -15.78 -10.92
CA ARG A 106 -2.41 -17.17 -11.32
C ARG A 106 -3.19 -17.94 -10.26
N ASN A 107 -3.07 -17.56 -9.00
CA ASN A 107 -3.76 -18.23 -7.89
C ASN A 107 -5.17 -17.68 -7.65
N TYR A 108 -5.48 -16.48 -8.15
CA TYR A 108 -6.70 -15.74 -7.80
C TYR A 108 -7.56 -15.32 -8.99
N ILE A 109 -7.00 -15.23 -10.20
CA ILE A 109 -7.70 -14.78 -11.41
C ILE A 109 -7.88 -15.98 -12.34
N GLN A 110 -9.12 -16.42 -12.51
CA GLN A 110 -9.53 -17.38 -13.51
C GLN A 110 -10.47 -16.69 -14.49
N PHE A 111 -10.16 -16.76 -15.78
CA PHE A 111 -11.07 -16.29 -16.83
C PHE A 111 -11.98 -17.46 -17.24
N PRO A 112 -13.29 -17.23 -17.42
CA PRO A 112 -14.22 -18.24 -17.94
C PRO A 112 -13.92 -18.61 -19.40
#